data_AF-R9PSS4-F1
#
_entry.id   AF-R9PSS4-F1
#
_cell.length_a   1.000
_cell.length_b   1.000
_cell.length_c   1.000
_cell.angle_alpha   90.00
_cell.angle_beta   90.00
_cell.angle_gamma   90.00
#
_symmetry.space_group_name_H-M   'P 1'
#
loop_
_entity.id
_entity.type
_entity.pdbx_description
1 polymer ?
#
loop_
_entity_poly.entity_id
_entity_poly.type
_entity_poly.pdbx_seq_one_letter_code
_entity_poly.pdbx_strand_id
1 'polypeptide(L)'
;VDLVSFPFLLMAAFLLCMFCQLGIYCWFGNEIILQSLLTREACYEFDWINADLQVKNMLLIIMERSKRPLHLTAGKFSILSLDSFTSVINSA
;
A
#
# COMPACT_ATOMS: atom_id res chain seq x y z
N VAL A 1 -24.56 37.27 -7.14
CA VAL A 1 -23.63 36.73 -6.10
C VAL A 1 -24.12 35.36 -5.61
N ASP A 2 -25.17 34.87 -6.26
CA ASP A 2 -25.97 33.71 -5.92
C ASP A 2 -25.32 32.48 -6.55
N LEU A 3 -24.77 31.61 -5.70
CA LEU A 3 -23.99 30.44 -6.09
C LEU A 3 -22.70 30.79 -6.86
N VAL A 4 -21.54 30.38 -6.35
CA VAL A 4 -20.26 30.31 -7.08
C VAL A 4 -20.32 29.21 -8.17
N SER A 5 -21.42 29.14 -8.92
CA SER A 5 -21.84 28.12 -9.87
C SER A 5 -22.01 26.74 -9.23
N PHE A 6 -23.25 26.31 -8.97
CA PHE A 6 -23.61 24.93 -8.63
C PHE A 6 -22.75 23.85 -9.35
N PRO A 7 -22.48 23.95 -10.68
CA PRO A 7 -21.60 23.00 -11.35
C PRO A 7 -20.13 23.03 -10.90
N PHE A 8 -19.60 24.18 -10.49
CA PHE A 8 -18.24 24.28 -9.95
C PHE A 8 -18.13 23.58 -8.59
N LEU A 9 -19.13 23.74 -7.71
CA LEU A 9 -19.21 23.01 -6.43
C LEU A 9 -19.28 21.49 -6.64
N LEU A 10 -20.08 21.03 -7.61
CA LEU A 10 -20.16 19.61 -7.96
C LEU A 10 -18.83 19.07 -8.51
N MET A 11 -18.15 19.84 -9.37
CA MET A 11 -16.85 19.46 -9.93
C MET A 11 -15.78 19.36 -8.84
N ALA A 12 -15.74 20.33 -7.91
CA ALA A 12 -14.84 20.30 -6.77
C ALA A 12 -15.12 19.12 -5.82
N ALA A 13 -16.39 18.84 -5.52
CA ALA A 13 -16.78 17.70 -4.71
C ALA A 13 -16.43 16.36 -5.37
N PHE A 14 -16.62 16.24 -6.69
CA PHE A 14 -16.22 15.05 -7.44
C PHE A 14 -14.71 14.83 -7.40
N LEU A 15 -13.91 15.88 -7.66
CA LEU A 15 -12.46 15.82 -7.54
C LEU A 15 -12.03 15.37 -6.14
N LEU A 16 -12.58 15.98 -5.09
CA LEU A 16 -12.28 15.64 -3.70
C LEU A 16 -12.62 14.17 -3.42
N CYS A 17 -13.77 13.68 -3.89
CA CYS A 17 -14.17 12.28 -3.73
C CYS A 17 -13.18 11.31 -4.40
N MET A 18 -12.72 11.64 -5.61
CA MET A 18 -11.72 10.85 -6.34
C MET A 18 -10.37 10.84 -5.61
N PHE A 19 -9.94 11.98 -5.07
CA PHE A 19 -8.72 12.05 -4.25
C PHE A 19 -8.85 11.25 -2.94
N CYS A 20 -9.99 11.32 -2.26
CA CYS A 20 -10.25 10.51 -1.07
C CYS A 20 -10.20 9.02 -1.39
N GLN A 21 -10.84 8.59 -2.48
CA GLN A 21 -10.83 7.19 -2.90
C GLN A 21 -9.40 6.72 -3.21
N LEU A 22 -8.61 7.53 -3.92
CA LEU A 22 -7.21 7.22 -4.21
C LEU A 22 -6.33 7.20 -2.95
N GLY A 23 -6.57 8.13 -2.02
CA GLY A 23 -5.90 8.17 -0.72
C GLY A 23 -6.16 6.91 0.12
N ILE A 24 -7.40 6.42 0.15
CA ILE A 24 -7.76 5.17 0.84
C ILE A 24 -7.02 3.99 0.23
N TYR A 25 -6.95 3.89 -1.10
CA TYR A 25 -6.21 2.81 -1.76
C TYR A 25 -4.70 2.88 -1.48
N CYS A 26 -4.10 4.07 -1.49
CA CYS A 26 -2.68 4.25 -1.14
C CYS A 26 -2.41 3.89 0.32
N TRP A 27 -3.32 4.23 1.23
CA TRP A 27 -3.22 3.88 2.66
C TRP A 27 -3.19 2.36 2.85
N PHE A 28 -4.17 1.65 2.28
CA PHE A 28 -4.21 0.19 2.35
C PHE A 28 -3.00 -0.46 1.68
N GLY A 29 -2.54 0.07 0.55
CA GLY A 29 -1.31 -0.39 -0.10
C GLY A 29 -0.08 -0.26 0.81
N ASN A 30 0.05 0.86 1.51
CA ASN A 30 1.14 1.09 2.45
C ASN A 30 1.08 0.16 3.67
N GLU A 31 -0.10 -0.02 4.28
CA GLU A 31 -0.30 -0.93 5.41
C GLU A 31 0.06 -2.38 5.05
N ILE A 32 -0.31 -2.84 3.85
CA ILE A 32 0.04 -4.19 3.38
C ILE A 32 1.57 -4.35 3.27
N ILE A 33 2.27 -3.33 2.77
CA ILE A 33 3.73 -3.35 2.67
C ILE A 33 4.37 -3.40 4.07
N LEU A 34 3.86 -2.59 5.00
CA LEU A 34 4.36 -2.56 6.39
C LEU A 34 4.14 -3.91 7.08
N GLN A 35 2.93 -4.46 6.99
CA GLN A 35 2.60 -5.77 7.56
C GLN A 35 3.46 -6.90 6.96
N SER A 36 3.76 -6.83 5.66
CA SER A 36 4.65 -7.79 5.00
C SER A 36 6.08 -7.73 5.53
N LEU A 37 6.58 -6.53 5.87
CA LEU A 37 7.92 -6.36 6.47
C LEU A 37 7.95 -6.91 7.90
N LEU A 38 6.92 -6.63 8.70
CA LEU A 38 6.79 -7.17 10.05
C LEU A 38 6.71 -8.70 10.05
N THR A 39 5.97 -9.28 9.10
CA THR A 39 5.88 -10.74 8.95
C THR A 39 7.24 -11.34 8.63
N ARG A 40 8.02 -10.69 7.75
CA ARG A 40 9.39 -11.11 7.44
C ARG A 40 10.28 -11.09 8.70
N GLU A 41 10.21 -10.02 9.49
CA GLU A 41 11.00 -9.85 10.71
C GLU A 41 10.62 -10.88 11.78
N ALA A 42 9.33 -11.12 11.99
CA ALA A 42 8.83 -12.17 12.89
C ALA A 42 9.29 -13.58 12.46
N CYS A 43 9.38 -13.86 11.15
CA CYS A 43 9.96 -15.11 10.65
C CYS A 43 11.47 -15.22 10.94
N TYR A 44 12.21 -14.11 10.98
CA TYR A 44 13.63 -14.11 11.32
C TYR A 44 13.88 -14.31 12.82
N GLU A 45 13.02 -13.74 13.67
CA GLU A 45 13.11 -13.89 15.14
C GLU A 45 12.60 -15.24 15.65
N PHE A 46 11.86 -15.98 14.83
CA PHE A 46 11.39 -17.32 15.17
C PHE A 46 12.56 -18.28 15.46
N ASP A 47 12.41 -19.14 16.47
CA ASP A 47 13.42 -20.16 16.83
C ASP A 47 13.48 -21.29 15.78
N TRP A 48 14.05 -20.94 14.64
CA TRP A 48 14.22 -21.79 13.48
C TRP A 48 15.16 -22.96 13.75
N ILE A 49 16.01 -22.93 14.78
CA ILE A 49 16.98 -23.99 15.06
C ILE A 49 16.28 -25.24 15.59
N ASN A 50 15.34 -25.05 16.52
CA ASN A 50 14.57 -26.12 17.17
C ASN A 50 13.33 -26.57 16.38
N ALA A 51 13.01 -25.90 15.26
CA ALA A 51 11.86 -26.22 14.43
C ALA A 51 12.06 -27.49 13.59
N ASP A 52 10.95 -28.18 13.31
CA ASP A 52 10.90 -29.35 12.44
C ASP A 52 11.35 -29.03 11.00
N LEU A 53 11.85 -30.03 10.27
CA LEU A 53 12.36 -29.88 8.91
C LEU A 53 11.28 -29.34 7.95
N GLN A 54 10.01 -29.73 8.14
CA GLN A 54 8.90 -29.22 7.34
C GLN A 54 8.67 -27.72 7.57
N VAL A 55 8.73 -27.29 8.83
CA VAL A 55 8.54 -25.89 9.24
C VAL A 55 9.70 -25.03 8.73
N LYS A 56 10.95 -25.52 8.81
CA LYS A 56 12.14 -24.85 8.25
C LYS A 56 12.01 -24.59 6.75
N ASN A 57 11.61 -25.60 5.98
CA ASN A 57 11.42 -25.47 4.54
C ASN A 57 10.31 -24.46 4.19
N MET A 58 9.21 -24.47 4.95
CA MET A 58 8.12 -23.51 4.78
C MET A 58 8.57 -22.08 5.12
N LEU A 59 9.32 -21.88 6.21
CA LEU A 59 9.87 -20.60 6.61
C LEU A 59 10.79 -20.01 5.54
N LEU A 60 11.66 -20.83 4.93
CA LEU A 60 12.56 -20.41 3.86
C LEU A 60 11.80 -19.95 2.62
N ILE A 61 10.73 -20.66 2.24
CA ILE A 61 9.86 -20.26 1.11
C ILE A 61 9.17 -18.92 1.42
N ILE A 62 8.66 -18.74 2.64
CA ILE A 62 8.02 -17.50 3.07
C ILE A 62 9.03 -16.35 3.06
N MET A 63 10.22 -16.52 3.63
CA MET A 63 11.27 -15.49 3.62
C MET A 63 11.70 -15.11 2.20
N GLU A 64 11.90 -16.10 1.32
CA GLU A 64 12.26 -15.85 -0.08
C GLU A 64 11.14 -15.14 -0.86
N ARG A 65 9.88 -15.42 -0.50
CA ARG A 65 8.73 -14.74 -1.09
C ARG A 65 8.57 -13.31 -0.57
N SER A 66 8.77 -13.09 0.72
CA SER A 66 8.70 -11.79 1.40
C SER A 66 9.86 -10.84 1.04
N LYS A 67 10.93 -11.32 0.39
CA LYS A 67 11.96 -10.45 -0.22
C LYS A 67 11.40 -9.52 -1.29
N ARG A 68 10.27 -9.87 -1.91
CA ARG A 68 9.52 -8.97 -2.80
C ARG A 68 8.32 -8.45 -2.01
N PRO A 69 8.34 -7.19 -1.54
CA PRO A 69 7.21 -6.64 -0.82
C PRO A 69 6.01 -6.64 -1.76
N LEU A 70 4.83 -6.97 -1.21
CA LEU A 70 3.57 -6.97 -1.93
C LEU A 70 3.19 -5.52 -2.24
N HIS A 71 3.69 -5.02 -3.37
CA HIS A 71 3.37 -3.68 -3.86
C HIS A 71 2.14 -3.74 -4.75
N LEU A 72 1.04 -3.13 -4.32
CA LEU A 72 -0.09 -2.86 -5.19
C LEU A 72 0.34 -1.80 -6.21
N THR A 73 0.60 -2.22 -7.44
CA THR A 73 0.91 -1.31 -8.54
C THR A 73 -0.38 -0.94 -9.28
N ALA A 74 -0.65 0.35 -9.48
CA ALA A 74 -1.73 0.80 -10.35
C ALA A 74 -1.33 0.49 -11.80
N GLY A 75 -1.78 -0.66 -12.32
CA GLY A 75 -1.60 -1.04 -13.72
C GLY A 75 -0.15 -1.04 -14.23
N LYS A 76 0.85 -1.29 -13.38
CA LYS A 76 2.31 -1.19 -13.66
C LYS A 76 2.89 0.23 -13.81
N PHE A 77 2.12 1.29 -13.60
CA PHE A 77 2.60 2.68 -13.82
C PHE A 77 3.10 3.39 -12.55
N SER A 78 2.56 3.07 -11.37
CA SER A 78 3.10 3.60 -10.11
C SER A 78 2.77 2.69 -8.92
N ILE A 79 3.67 2.63 -7.95
CA ILE A 79 3.46 1.98 -6.67
C ILE A 79 2.40 2.82 -5.94
N LEU A 80 1.27 2.24 -5.54
CA LEU A 80 0.33 2.90 -4.64
C LEU A 80 1.00 3.03 -3.26
N SER A 81 1.77 4.10 -3.09
CA SER A 81 2.34 4.54 -1.83
C SER A 81 1.89 5.97 -1.52
N LEU A 82 1.94 6.34 -0.24
CA LEU A 82 1.68 7.71 0.21
C LEU A 82 2.63 8.72 -0.47
N ASP A 83 3.84 8.32 -0.81
CA ASP A 83 4.80 9.15 -1.58
C ASP A 83 4.28 9.47 -2.99
N SER A 84 3.76 8.46 -3.71
CA SER A 84 3.16 8.66 -5.03
C SER A 84 1.92 9.56 -4.95
N PHE A 85 1.09 9.40 -3.90
CA PHE A 85 -0.06 10.27 -3.67
C PHE A 85 0.35 11.73 -3.43
N THR A 86 1.38 11.94 -2.61
CA THR A 86 1.92 13.27 -2.30
C THR A 86 2.52 13.94 -3.53
N SER A 87 3.19 13.17 -4.39
CA SER A 87 3.70 13.64 -5.68
C SER A 87 2.58 14.08 -6.63
N VAL A 88 1.49 13.31 -6.71
CA VAL A 88 0.31 13.64 -7.52
C VAL A 88 -0.38 14.90 -7.02
N ILE A 89 -0.54 15.06 -5.70
CA ILE A 89 -1.13 16.28 -5.11
C ILE A 89 -0.24 17.49 -5.36
N ASN A 90 1.07 17.37 -5.20
CA ASN A 90 2.00 18.49 -5.42
C ASN A 90 2.11 18.89 -6.91
N SER A 91 1.69 18.03 -7.82
CA SER A 91 1.70 18.28 -9.27
C SER A 91 0.36 18.84 -9.78
N ALA A 92 -0.69 18.85 -8.96
CA ALA A 92 -2.02 19.37 -9.28
C ALA A 92 -2.18 20.83 -8.84
#